data_AF-A0A3A0V329-F1
#
_entry.id   AF-A0A3A0V329-F1
#
_cell.length_a   1.000
_cell.length_b   1.000
_cell.length_c   1.000
_cell.angle_alpha   90.00
_cell.angle_beta   90.00
_cell.angle_gamma   90.00
#
_symmetry.space_group_name_H-M   'P 1'
#
loop_
_entity.id
_entity.type
_entity.pdbx_description
1 polymer ?
#
loop_
_entity_poly.entity_id
_entity_poly.type
_entity_poly.pdbx_seq_one_letter_code
_entity_poly.pdbx_strand_id
1 'polypeptide(L)'
;TEERVSQIVIMGIGEPFENYDEMMDFLKIVNDDNGLNIGARHITVSTSGIIPRIYDFADEDIQINFAVSLHGANDEIRSRLMPINRAYNVEKLMEAIHYYQEKTNRRITFEYGLFGGVNDQIEHARELAHLIQKLNCHVNLIPVNHVPERNYVKTPKE
;
A
#
# COMPACT_ATOMS: atom_id res chain seq x y z
N THR A 1 1.36 29.22 11.34
CA THR A 1 1.95 28.94 10.01
C THR A 1 0.82 29.01 9.01
N GLU A 2 0.86 29.92 8.04
CA GLU A 2 -0.17 30.06 6.99
C GLU A 2 0.07 29.08 5.83
N GLU A 3 0.56 27.88 6.13
CA GLU A 3 0.98 26.92 5.11
C GLU A 3 -0.21 26.11 4.61
N ARG A 4 -0.41 26.11 3.29
CA ARG A 4 -1.43 25.30 2.62
C ARG A 4 -0.99 23.83 2.59
N VAL A 5 -1.92 22.93 2.90
CA VAL A 5 -1.72 21.49 2.73
C VAL A 5 -1.46 21.18 1.25
N SER A 6 -0.32 20.57 0.96
CA SER A 6 0.12 20.26 -0.40
C SER A 6 0.00 18.77 -0.76
N GLN A 7 -0.16 17.88 0.23
CA GLN A 7 -0.24 16.44 0.04
C GLN A 7 -1.17 15.80 1.08
N ILE A 8 -1.86 14.74 0.67
CA ILE A 8 -2.70 13.90 1.53
C ILE A 8 -2.26 12.45 1.38
N VAL A 9 -2.00 11.77 2.50
CA VAL A 9 -1.70 10.34 2.52
C VAL A 9 -2.67 9.63 3.45
N ILE A 10 -3.43 8.67 2.93
CA ILE A 10 -4.35 7.85 3.71
C ILE A 10 -3.56 6.64 4.24
N MET A 11 -2.76 6.91 5.27
CA MET A 11 -1.87 5.96 5.96
C MET A 11 -1.97 6.10 7.49
N GLY A 12 -3.09 6.65 7.96
CA GLY A 12 -3.38 6.83 9.38
C GLY A 12 -3.88 5.55 10.04
N ILE A 13 -4.79 5.70 11.01
CA ILE A 13 -5.41 4.56 11.68
C ILE A 13 -6.54 3.99 10.81
N GLY A 14 -6.58 2.66 10.68
CA GLY A 14 -7.63 1.92 9.98
C GLY A 14 -7.23 1.43 8.59
N GLU A 15 -8.07 0.57 8.00
CA GLU A 15 -7.94 0.10 6.62
C GLU A 15 -8.89 0.92 5.71
N PRO A 16 -8.38 1.74 4.79
CA PRO A 16 -9.22 2.62 3.98
C PRO A 16 -10.26 1.88 3.16
N PHE A 17 -9.94 0.68 2.67
CA PHE A 17 -10.86 -0.11 1.86
C PHE A 17 -11.97 -0.80 2.67
N GLU A 18 -11.88 -0.86 4.00
CA GLU A 18 -13.02 -1.27 4.84
C GLU A 18 -14.07 -0.15 4.99
N ASN A 19 -13.67 1.10 4.74
CA ASN A 19 -14.51 2.30 4.79
C ASN A 19 -14.57 2.98 3.41
N TYR A 20 -14.80 2.17 2.38
CA TYR A 20 -14.56 2.53 0.98
C TYR A 20 -15.40 3.71 0.50
N ASP A 21 -16.70 3.70 0.79
CA ASP A 21 -17.64 4.69 0.24
C ASP A 21 -17.33 6.08 0.81
N GLU A 22 -17.18 6.18 2.14
CA GLU A 22 -16.81 7.41 2.82
C GLU A 22 -15.39 7.88 2.46
N MET A 23 -14.46 6.95 2.24
CA MET A 23 -13.13 7.29 1.72
C MET A 23 -13.24 7.91 0.34
N MET A 24 -13.99 7.30 -0.59
CA MET A 24 -14.14 7.82 -1.95
C MET A 24 -14.82 9.19 -1.99
N ASP A 25 -15.84 9.42 -1.15
CA ASP A 25 -16.47 10.73 -0.99
C ASP A 25 -15.48 11.78 -0.51
N PHE A 26 -14.66 11.45 0.50
CA PHE A 26 -13.60 12.33 0.96
C PHE A 26 -12.61 12.67 -0.15
N LEU A 27 -12.15 11.67 -0.92
CA LEU A 27 -11.19 11.86 -2.02
C LEU A 27 -11.75 12.80 -3.10
N LYS A 28 -13.03 12.64 -3.45
CA LYS A 28 -13.73 13.50 -4.40
C LYS A 28 -13.82 14.94 -3.88
N ILE A 29 -14.19 15.14 -2.61
CA ILE A 29 -14.29 16.47 -1.99
C ILE A 29 -12.95 17.21 -1.96
N VAL A 30 -11.85 16.54 -1.55
CA VAL A 30 -10.55 17.22 -1.45
C VAL A 30 -9.91 17.49 -2.82
N ASN A 31 -10.25 16.70 -3.83
CA ASN A 31 -9.78 16.88 -5.21
C ASN A 31 -10.62 17.91 -6.01
N ASP A 32 -11.87 18.16 -5.64
CA ASP A 32 -12.77 19.09 -6.33
C ASP A 32 -12.24 20.54 -6.32
N ASP A 33 -12.49 21.26 -7.41
CA ASP A 33 -12.11 22.67 -7.59
C ASP A 33 -12.79 23.60 -6.57
N ASN A 34 -14.00 23.26 -6.12
CA ASN A 34 -14.75 23.97 -5.07
C ASN A 34 -14.42 23.47 -3.66
N GLY A 35 -13.63 22.40 -3.55
CA GLY A 35 -13.14 21.85 -2.30
C GLY A 35 -11.77 22.41 -1.93
N LEU A 36 -10.82 21.53 -1.60
CA LEU A 36 -9.44 21.93 -1.31
C LEU A 36 -8.59 22.09 -2.57
N ASN A 37 -9.11 21.69 -3.74
CA ASN A 37 -8.42 21.69 -5.03
C ASN A 37 -7.00 21.13 -4.93
N ILE A 38 -6.87 19.97 -4.29
CA ILE A 38 -5.62 19.23 -4.19
C ILE A 38 -5.56 18.29 -5.38
N GLY A 39 -4.59 18.49 -6.28
CA GLY A 39 -4.45 17.65 -7.46
C GLY A 39 -4.27 16.18 -7.09
N ALA A 40 -4.97 15.27 -7.77
CA ALA A 40 -5.04 13.84 -7.44
C ALA A 40 -3.66 13.17 -7.28
N ARG A 41 -2.63 13.63 -8.01
CA ARG A 41 -1.25 13.12 -7.90
C ARG A 41 -0.55 13.46 -6.59
N HIS A 42 -1.12 14.35 -5.77
CA HIS A 42 -0.68 14.68 -4.42
C HIS A 42 -1.43 13.90 -3.35
N ILE A 43 -2.34 13.02 -3.75
CA ILE A 43 -3.12 12.16 -2.86
C ILE A 43 -2.64 10.72 -3.04
N THR A 44 -2.41 10.04 -1.92
CA THR A 44 -2.04 8.61 -1.92
C THR A 44 -2.97 7.84 -1.01
N VAL A 45 -3.56 6.77 -1.54
CA VAL A 45 -4.32 5.79 -0.76
C VAL A 45 -3.48 4.54 -0.60
N SER A 46 -3.35 4.05 0.64
CA SER A 46 -2.74 2.76 0.93
C SER A 46 -3.79 1.75 1.39
N THR A 47 -3.59 0.47 1.05
CA THR A 47 -4.42 -0.64 1.56
C THR A 47 -3.53 -1.81 1.99
N SER A 48 -3.98 -2.53 3.01
CA SER A 48 -3.43 -3.83 3.41
C SER A 48 -3.76 -4.97 2.44
N GLY A 49 -4.67 -4.74 1.49
CA GLY A 49 -4.99 -5.68 0.41
C GLY A 49 -6.40 -6.26 0.47
N ILE A 50 -7.43 -5.42 0.64
CA ILE A 50 -8.84 -5.84 0.48
C ILE A 50 -9.14 -6.01 -1.02
N ILE A 51 -8.91 -7.22 -1.53
CA ILE A 51 -8.91 -7.53 -2.98
C ILE A 51 -10.16 -7.02 -3.73
N PRO A 52 -11.40 -7.27 -3.27
CA PRO A 52 -12.60 -6.78 -3.98
C PRO A 52 -12.57 -5.27 -4.22
N ARG A 53 -12.09 -4.50 -3.24
CA ARG A 53 -12.01 -3.04 -3.33
C ARG A 53 -10.85 -2.54 -4.19
N ILE A 54 -9.82 -3.36 -4.44
CA ILE A 54 -8.78 -3.04 -5.43
C ILE A 54 -9.40 -2.98 -6.83
N TYR A 55 -10.29 -3.93 -7.16
CA TYR A 55 -11.01 -3.92 -8.44
C TYR A 55 -11.92 -2.69 -8.53
N ASP A 56 -12.74 -2.43 -7.51
CA ASP A 56 -13.59 -1.22 -7.47
C ASP A 56 -12.75 0.05 -7.66
N PHE A 57 -11.63 0.19 -6.94
CA PHE A 57 -10.74 1.35 -7.02
C PHE A 57 -10.05 1.51 -8.39
N ALA A 58 -9.77 0.41 -9.09
CA ALA A 58 -9.27 0.45 -10.46
C ALA A 58 -10.33 1.00 -11.44
N ASP A 59 -11.61 0.70 -11.19
CA ASP A 59 -12.72 1.08 -12.04
C ASP A 59 -13.20 2.54 -11.85
N GLU A 60 -12.81 3.19 -10.75
CA GLU A 60 -13.09 4.62 -10.51
C GLU A 60 -12.37 5.57 -11.48
N ASP A 61 -11.34 5.10 -12.21
CA ASP A 61 -10.53 5.89 -13.19
C ASP A 61 -9.96 7.21 -12.62
N ILE A 62 -9.69 7.25 -11.31
CA ILE A 62 -9.13 8.41 -10.63
C ILE A 62 -7.60 8.43 -10.70
N GLN A 63 -7.03 9.63 -10.85
CA GLN A 63 -5.57 9.82 -10.95
C GLN A 63 -4.85 9.86 -9.60
N ILE A 64 -5.42 9.24 -8.57
CA ILE A 64 -4.84 9.16 -7.23
C ILE A 64 -3.70 8.14 -7.22
N ASN A 65 -2.69 8.36 -6.37
CA ASN A 65 -1.60 7.39 -6.21
C ASN A 65 -2.07 6.21 -5.37
N PHE A 66 -1.71 5.01 -5.80
CA PHE A 66 -2.08 3.78 -5.11
C PHE A 66 -0.86 3.11 -4.48
N ALA A 67 -0.99 2.80 -3.20
CA ALA A 67 -0.01 2.06 -2.43
C ALA A 67 -0.62 0.79 -1.83
N VAL A 68 0.21 -0.23 -1.65
CA VAL A 68 -0.18 -1.53 -1.10
C VAL A 68 0.83 -1.94 -0.04
N SER A 69 0.35 -2.14 1.18
CA SER A 69 1.18 -2.71 2.25
C SER A 69 1.39 -4.20 2.00
N LEU A 70 2.60 -4.57 1.55
CA LEU A 70 2.93 -5.95 1.17
C LEU A 70 3.59 -6.70 2.33
N HIS A 71 4.70 -6.15 2.83
CA HIS A 71 5.50 -6.62 3.99
C HIS A 71 6.01 -8.08 3.94
N GLY A 72 5.61 -8.91 2.99
CA GLY A 72 6.13 -10.25 2.77
C GLY A 72 5.89 -10.68 1.32
N ALA A 73 6.91 -11.24 0.68
CA ALA A 73 6.84 -11.69 -0.71
C ALA A 73 6.33 -13.13 -0.86
N ASN A 74 6.16 -13.84 0.26
CA ASN A 74 5.59 -15.17 0.33
C ASN A 74 4.51 -15.23 1.43
N ASP A 75 3.62 -16.21 1.34
CA ASP A 75 2.46 -16.32 2.23
C ASP A 75 2.81 -16.63 3.68
N GLU A 76 3.94 -17.30 3.95
CA GLU A 76 4.39 -17.61 5.30
C GLU A 76 4.72 -16.32 6.07
N ILE A 77 5.59 -15.49 5.50
CA ILE A 77 5.99 -14.21 6.10
C ILE A 77 4.82 -13.24 6.12
N ARG A 78 4.09 -13.13 4.99
CA ARG A 78 2.97 -12.18 4.91
C ARG A 78 1.86 -12.54 5.89
N SER A 79 1.53 -13.82 6.09
CA SER A 79 0.54 -14.23 7.09
C SER A 79 0.98 -13.96 8.54
N ARG A 80 2.29 -14.04 8.81
CA ARG A 80 2.86 -13.72 10.14
C ARG A 80 2.76 -12.23 10.45
N LEU A 81 3.00 -11.37 9.47
CA LEU A 81 3.02 -9.91 9.63
C LEU A 81 1.64 -9.26 9.42
N MET A 82 0.85 -9.80 8.50
CA MET A 82 -0.42 -9.25 8.02
C MET A 82 -1.51 -10.34 7.99
N PRO A 83 -2.35 -10.42 9.05
CA PRO A 83 -3.41 -11.44 9.15
C PRO A 83 -4.35 -11.52 7.94
N ILE A 84 -4.56 -10.41 7.23
CA ILE A 84 -5.38 -10.32 6.02
C ILE A 84 -4.92 -11.29 4.92
N ASN A 85 -3.65 -11.69 4.91
CA ASN A 85 -3.12 -12.67 3.96
C ASN A 85 -3.84 -14.02 4.02
N ARG A 86 -4.40 -14.38 5.18
CA ARG A 86 -5.18 -15.61 5.33
C ARG A 86 -6.48 -15.61 4.53
N ALA A 87 -7.06 -14.42 4.32
CA ALA A 87 -8.23 -14.25 3.45
C ALA A 87 -7.80 -14.03 1.99
N TYR A 88 -6.76 -13.21 1.80
CA TYR A 88 -6.27 -12.73 0.51
C TYR A 88 -4.76 -12.97 0.41
N ASN A 89 -4.38 -14.17 -0.06
CA ASN A 89 -3.00 -14.59 -0.18
C ASN A 89 -2.22 -13.75 -1.22
N VAL A 90 -0.89 -13.88 -1.22
CA VAL A 90 -0.02 -13.09 -2.11
C VAL A 90 -0.41 -13.26 -3.57
N GLU A 91 -0.64 -14.49 -4.04
CA GLU A 91 -1.01 -14.77 -5.43
C GLU A 91 -2.25 -13.99 -5.88
N LYS A 92 -3.36 -14.11 -5.14
CA LYS A 92 -4.60 -13.40 -5.46
C LYS A 92 -4.44 -11.88 -5.35
N LEU A 93 -3.64 -11.40 -4.40
CA LEU A 93 -3.32 -9.98 -4.30
C LEU A 93 -2.63 -9.52 -5.59
N MET A 94 -1.63 -10.27 -6.07
CA MET A 94 -0.93 -9.93 -7.30
C MET A 94 -1.86 -9.93 -8.53
N GLU A 95 -2.83 -10.85 -8.62
CA GLU A 95 -3.85 -10.83 -9.67
C GLU A 95 -4.65 -9.52 -9.69
N ALA A 96 -5.09 -9.04 -8.52
CA ALA A 96 -5.80 -7.77 -8.39
C ALA A 96 -4.91 -6.57 -8.75
N ILE A 97 -3.63 -6.64 -8.38
CA ILE A 97 -2.63 -5.63 -8.75
C ILE A 97 -2.39 -5.60 -10.27
N HIS A 98 -2.28 -6.76 -10.91
CA HIS A 98 -2.17 -6.84 -12.37
C HIS A 98 -3.38 -6.18 -13.04
N TYR A 99 -4.59 -6.50 -12.58
CA TYR A 99 -5.80 -5.86 -13.08
C TYR A 99 -5.77 -4.33 -12.91
N TYR A 100 -5.41 -3.83 -11.71
CA TYR A 100 -5.29 -2.39 -11.48
C TYR A 100 -4.31 -1.73 -12.46
N GLN A 101 -3.14 -2.35 -12.71
CA GLN A 101 -2.17 -1.81 -13.65
C GLN A 101 -2.63 -1.86 -15.10
N GLU A 102 -3.27 -2.95 -15.52
CA GLU A 102 -3.81 -3.09 -16.87
C GLU A 102 -4.91 -2.06 -17.15
N LYS A 103 -5.78 -1.83 -16.15
CA LYS A 103 -6.89 -0.88 -16.25
C LYS A 103 -6.43 0.58 -16.25
N THR A 104 -5.51 0.93 -15.36
CA THR A 104 -5.17 2.35 -15.10
C THR A 104 -3.87 2.78 -15.77
N ASN A 105 -3.00 1.83 -16.16
CA ASN A 105 -1.63 2.06 -16.61
C ASN A 105 -0.78 2.88 -15.60
N ARG A 106 -1.14 2.85 -14.30
CA ARG A 106 -0.48 3.63 -13.25
C ARG A 106 0.55 2.79 -12.50
N ARG A 107 1.61 3.49 -12.04
CA ARG A 107 2.62 2.90 -11.17
C ARG A 107 2.06 2.69 -9.76
N ILE A 108 2.30 1.51 -9.20
CA ILE A 108 1.91 1.17 -7.82
C ILE A 108 3.10 1.32 -6.89
N THR A 109 2.86 1.74 -5.65
CA THR A 109 3.88 1.72 -4.60
C THR A 109 3.64 0.54 -3.66
N PHE A 110 4.60 -0.37 -3.53
CA PHE A 110 4.57 -1.39 -2.50
C PHE A 110 5.25 -0.87 -1.23
N GLU A 111 4.55 -0.90 -0.12
CA GLU A 111 5.13 -0.60 1.19
C GLU A 111 5.65 -1.88 1.83
N TYR A 112 6.93 -1.84 2.23
CA TYR A 112 7.62 -2.99 2.78
C TYR A 112 8.29 -2.60 4.09
N GLY A 113 7.63 -2.92 5.19
CA GLY A 113 8.18 -2.74 6.54
C GLY A 113 9.35 -3.71 6.74
N LEU A 114 10.50 -3.20 7.17
CA LEU A 114 11.69 -4.00 7.45
C LEU A 114 11.72 -4.41 8.92
N PHE A 115 11.33 -5.65 9.19
CA PHE A 115 11.29 -6.29 10.50
C PHE A 115 12.54 -7.15 10.68
N GLY A 116 13.42 -6.73 11.59
CA GLY A 116 14.72 -7.34 11.77
C GLY A 116 14.63 -8.82 12.16
N GLY A 117 15.32 -9.69 11.42
CA GLY A 117 15.29 -11.13 11.63
C GLY A 117 14.02 -11.83 11.11
N VAL A 118 13.15 -11.14 10.37
CA VAL A 118 11.85 -11.68 9.92
C VAL A 118 11.68 -11.60 8.41
N ASN A 119 11.95 -10.45 7.80
CA ASN A 119 11.73 -10.23 6.37
C ASN A 119 12.81 -9.32 5.74
N ASP A 120 14.00 -9.27 6.35
CA ASP A 120 15.07 -8.31 6.04
C ASP A 120 16.34 -8.96 5.44
N GLN A 121 16.34 -10.29 5.27
CA GLN A 121 17.43 -11.05 4.67
C GLN A 121 17.45 -10.97 3.13
N ILE A 122 18.60 -11.31 2.53
CA ILE A 122 18.83 -11.21 1.09
C ILE A 122 17.90 -12.11 0.27
N GLU A 123 17.52 -13.27 0.80
CA GLU A 123 16.55 -14.20 0.22
C GLU A 123 15.18 -13.53 0.05
N HIS A 124 14.71 -12.78 1.05
CA HIS A 124 13.43 -12.06 0.99
C HIS A 124 13.46 -10.94 -0.05
N ALA A 125 14.59 -10.25 -0.19
CA ALA A 125 14.77 -9.26 -1.25
C ALA A 125 14.71 -9.90 -2.66
N ARG A 126 15.28 -11.10 -2.84
CA ARG A 126 15.22 -11.84 -4.12
C ARG A 126 13.80 -12.32 -4.43
N GLU A 127 13.10 -12.84 -3.43
CA GLU A 127 11.68 -13.23 -3.57
C GLU A 127 10.82 -12.03 -3.95
N LEU A 128 11.00 -10.90 -3.26
CA LEU A 128 10.29 -9.66 -3.57
C LEU A 128 10.58 -9.21 -5.00
N ALA A 129 11.85 -9.18 -5.40
CA ALA A 129 12.24 -8.82 -6.76
C ALA A 129 11.60 -9.73 -7.80
N HIS A 130 11.56 -11.04 -7.56
CA HIS A 130 10.92 -12.00 -8.45
C HIS A 130 9.40 -11.77 -8.55
N LEU A 131 8.74 -11.51 -7.43
CA LEU A 131 7.30 -11.26 -7.36
C LEU A 131 6.87 -10.03 -8.18
N ILE A 132 7.67 -8.96 -8.14
CA ILE A 132 7.29 -7.67 -8.73
C ILE A 132 7.97 -7.36 -10.08
N GLN A 133 8.84 -8.24 -10.60
CA GLN A 133 9.72 -7.97 -11.75
C GLN A 133 9.01 -7.50 -13.02
N LYS A 134 7.72 -7.84 -13.21
CA LYS A 134 6.93 -7.47 -14.39
C LYS A 134 5.99 -6.29 -14.16
N LEU A 135 5.99 -5.73 -12.96
CA LEU A 135 5.10 -4.63 -12.58
C LEU A 135 5.80 -3.29 -12.74
N ASN A 136 5.05 -2.30 -13.22
CA ASN A 136 5.47 -0.92 -13.12
C ASN A 136 5.27 -0.47 -11.66
N CYS A 137 6.26 -0.68 -10.81
CA CYS A 137 6.10 -0.42 -9.39
C CYS A 137 7.31 0.30 -8.78
N HIS A 138 7.10 0.81 -7.57
CA HIS A 138 8.14 1.30 -6.69
C HIS A 138 8.01 0.59 -5.35
N VAL A 139 9.13 0.22 -4.73
CA VAL A 139 9.14 -0.35 -3.38
C VAL A 139 9.62 0.71 -2.40
N ASN A 140 8.77 1.04 -1.43
CA ASN A 140 9.11 1.90 -0.32
C ASN A 140 9.51 1.04 0.90
N LEU A 141 10.80 1.00 1.21
CA LEU A 141 11.35 0.28 2.35
C LEU A 141 11.21 1.14 3.62
N ILE A 142 10.48 0.64 4.62
CA ILE A 142 10.15 1.38 5.84
C ILE A 142 10.77 0.66 7.04
N PRO A 143 11.85 1.17 7.66
CA PRO A 143 12.39 0.58 8.88
C PRO A 143 11.33 0.59 9.98
N VAL A 144 11.02 -0.57 10.57
CA VAL A 144 9.99 -0.61 11.61
C VAL A 144 10.42 0.21 12.84
N ASN A 145 9.48 0.96 13.39
CA ASN A 145 9.66 1.62 14.68
C ASN A 145 9.52 0.58 15.79
N HIS A 146 10.33 0.71 16.85
CA HIS A 146 10.20 -0.15 18.01
C HIS A 146 8.87 0.13 18.73
N VAL A 147 8.05 -0.90 18.92
CA VAL A 147 6.77 -0.83 19.64
C VAL A 147 6.86 -1.80 20.82
N PRO A 148 6.82 -1.34 22.08
CA PRO A 148 7.03 -2.20 23.26
C PRO A 148 6.13 -3.43 23.32
N GLU A 149 4.91 -3.34 22.80
CA GLU A 149 3.91 -4.40 22.78
C GLU A 149 4.15 -5.46 21.68
N ARG A 150 5.11 -5.23 20.78
CA ARG A 150 5.48 -6.15 19.71
C ARG A 150 6.97 -6.48 19.80
N ASN A 151 7.29 -7.78 19.81
CA ASN A 151 8.68 -8.28 19.83
C ASN A 151 9.40 -8.13 18.48
N TYR A 152 9.13 -7.06 17.73
CA TYR A 152 9.80 -6.76 16.48
C TYR A 152 10.91 -5.74 16.68
N VAL A 153 12.07 -6.05 16.10
CA VAL A 153 13.24 -5.18 16.17
C VAL A 153 13.42 -4.45 14.84
N LYS A 154 14.04 -3.27 14.92
CA LYS A 154 14.41 -2.50 13.73
C LYS A 154 15.54 -3.21 12.98
N THR A 155 15.43 -3.29 11.67
CA THR A 155 16.51 -3.77 10.81
C THR A 155 17.74 -2.85 10.97
N PRO A 156 18.94 -3.39 11.27
CA PRO A 156 20.17 -2.61 11.33
C PRO A 156 20.46 -1.89 10.02
N LYS A 157 21.19 -0.77 10.08
CA LYS A 157 21.62 -0.05 8.87
C LYS A 157 22.88 -0.65 8.23
N GLU A 158 23.57 -1.51 8.97
CA GLU A 158 24.86 -2.11 8.61
C GLU A 158 24.66 -3.44 7.88
#